data_AF-A0A0D2I284-F1
#
_entry.id   AF-A0A0D2I284-F1
#
_cell.length_a   1.000
_cell.length_b   1.000
_cell.length_c   1.000
_cell.angle_alpha   90.00
_cell.angle_beta   90.00
_cell.angle_gamma   90.00
#
_symmetry.space_group_name_H-M   'P 1'
#
loop_
_entity.id
_entity.type
_entity.pdbx_description
1 polymer ?
#
loop_
_entity_poly.entity_id
_entity_poly.type
_entity_poly.pdbx_seq_one_letter_code
_entity_poly.pdbx_strand_id
1 'polypeptide(L)'
;MVLLTSSAVSVILSSSVVCMFTFLLFLSGYVLQQQTVRSLQEALRRPPERLPVPTLPPQFQNPDNETVSVALESPTDGSTPVVVGDQGADDADQFLESIQAATAVQDDNQAHFGDSSEPKLEPVEDPSNGPLPQRLAYILALLKPSDLCSTLLFAKQQRSASRLEAEPSIILLYPSTWETQSSPLHTSVLNFMREVQDLYGLLYHPVRIHGGWDETALLLGELQWRKWDYDQALYLRSPGMILDSKALDAALGSPNPRKSWAPLNPSSGDNPDLLLVTPKGLQSPRKEMRGLAISAVSHHSDLEEDGFDIENLVKDAAYVLFDGEDLGLNGIENEWYGNLVRNFDRGRKSVCAGSGILDDDLKIDLKRRL
;
A
#
# COMPACT_ATOMS: atom_id res chain seq x y z
N MET A 1 -61.73 -50.19 -34.45
CA MET A 1 -61.12 -48.95 -34.98
C MET A 1 -61.64 -47.80 -34.14
N VAL A 2 -60.84 -47.26 -33.23
CA VAL A 2 -61.22 -46.09 -32.41
C VAL A 2 -60.75 -44.85 -33.17
N LEU A 3 -61.69 -44.14 -33.79
CA LEU A 3 -61.45 -42.89 -34.51
C LEU A 3 -61.21 -41.78 -33.47
N LEU A 4 -59.93 -41.44 -33.26
CA LEU A 4 -59.54 -40.27 -32.48
C LEU A 4 -60.13 -39.01 -33.15
N THR A 5 -60.96 -38.27 -32.42
CA THR A 5 -61.50 -36.99 -32.89
C THR A 5 -60.36 -35.98 -33.04
N SER A 6 -60.43 -35.10 -34.05
CA SER A 6 -59.39 -34.10 -34.34
C SER A 6 -59.08 -33.18 -33.14
N SER A 7 -60.07 -32.94 -32.28
CA SER A 7 -59.91 -32.19 -31.04
C SER A 7 -59.04 -32.91 -30.01
N ALA A 8 -59.12 -34.25 -29.91
CA ALA A 8 -58.29 -35.02 -28.99
C ALA A 8 -56.80 -34.96 -29.40
N VAL A 9 -56.52 -35.03 -30.70
CA VAL A 9 -55.14 -34.94 -31.21
C VAL A 9 -54.53 -33.56 -30.93
N SER A 10 -55.31 -32.49 -31.10
CA SER A 10 -54.86 -31.12 -30.82
C SER A 10 -54.56 -30.87 -29.33
N VAL A 11 -55.40 -31.41 -28.43
CA VAL A 11 -55.18 -31.30 -26.98
C VAL A 11 -53.93 -32.08 -26.55
N ILE A 12 -53.70 -33.27 -27.12
CA ILE A 12 -52.50 -34.07 -26.81
C ILE A 12 -51.23 -33.36 -27.29
N LEU A 13 -51.25 -32.81 -28.51
CA LEU A 13 -50.10 -32.07 -29.05
C LEU A 13 -49.80 -30.79 -28.26
N SER A 14 -50.81 -29.99 -27.93
CA SER A 14 -50.62 -28.76 -27.15
C SER A 14 -50.16 -29.03 -25.71
N SER A 15 -50.73 -30.04 -25.05
CA SER A 15 -50.30 -30.47 -23.71
C SER A 15 -48.85 -30.97 -23.70
N SER A 16 -48.46 -31.74 -24.72
CA SER A 16 -47.08 -32.23 -24.88
C SER A 16 -46.08 -31.08 -25.03
N VAL A 17 -46.38 -30.10 -25.88
CA VAL A 17 -45.49 -28.93 -26.09
C VAL A 17 -45.32 -28.12 -24.81
N VAL A 18 -46.42 -27.82 -24.09
CA VAL A 18 -46.36 -27.09 -22.82
C VAL A 18 -45.58 -27.87 -21.76
N CYS A 19 -45.77 -29.19 -21.68
CA CYS A 19 -45.03 -30.06 -20.77
C CYS A 19 -43.53 -30.08 -21.09
N MET A 20 -43.16 -30.14 -22.38
CA MET A 20 -41.76 -30.12 -22.82
C MET A 20 -41.07 -28.81 -22.45
N PHE A 21 -41.69 -27.67 -22.74
CA PHE A 21 -41.12 -26.36 -22.42
C PHE A 21 -41.01 -26.11 -20.90
N THR A 22 -42.01 -26.53 -20.12
CA THR A 22 -41.92 -26.43 -18.65
C THR A 22 -40.81 -27.31 -18.09
N PHE A 23 -40.61 -28.50 -18.63
CA PHE A 23 -39.51 -29.39 -18.23
C PHE A 23 -38.13 -28.82 -18.61
N LEU A 24 -37.99 -28.24 -19.80
CA LEU A 24 -36.74 -27.58 -20.23
C LEU A 24 -36.40 -26.37 -19.37
N LEU A 25 -37.39 -25.55 -19.00
CA LEU A 25 -37.19 -24.43 -18.09
C LEU A 25 -36.76 -24.92 -16.69
N PHE A 26 -37.36 -26.00 -16.21
CA PHE A 26 -36.98 -26.61 -14.94
C PHE A 26 -35.55 -27.17 -14.97
N LEU A 27 -35.16 -27.87 -16.04
CA LEU A 27 -33.79 -28.36 -16.23
C LEU A 27 -32.77 -27.21 -16.34
N SER A 28 -33.12 -26.13 -17.03
CA SER A 28 -32.28 -24.93 -17.14
C SER A 28 -32.01 -24.32 -15.75
N GLY A 29 -33.07 -24.11 -14.97
CA GLY A 29 -32.94 -23.63 -13.58
C GLY A 29 -32.17 -24.60 -12.69
N TYR A 30 -32.39 -25.90 -12.86
CA TYR A 30 -31.71 -26.95 -12.09
C TYR A 30 -30.19 -26.98 -12.36
N VAL A 31 -29.76 -26.85 -13.61
CA VAL A 31 -28.33 -26.83 -13.97
C VAL A 31 -27.63 -25.58 -13.41
N LEU A 32 -28.27 -24.41 -13.49
CA LEU A 32 -27.77 -23.16 -12.91
C LEU A 32 -27.61 -23.26 -11.38
N GLN A 33 -28.54 -23.93 -10.70
CA GLN A 33 -28.46 -24.16 -9.26
C GLN A 33 -27.34 -25.15 -8.90
N GLN A 34 -27.13 -26.21 -9.69
CA GLN A 34 -26.04 -27.16 -9.45
C GLN A 34 -24.64 -26.55 -9.66
N GLN A 35 -24.46 -25.64 -10.63
CA GLN A 35 -23.20 -24.94 -10.83
C GLN A 35 -22.86 -24.02 -9.66
N THR A 36 -23.87 -23.36 -9.10
CA THR A 36 -23.70 -22.45 -7.95
C THR A 36 -23.29 -23.23 -6.68
N VAL A 37 -23.91 -24.38 -6.43
CA VAL A 37 -23.57 -25.22 -5.27
C VAL A 37 -22.19 -25.84 -5.42
N ARG A 38 -21.82 -26.34 -6.61
CA ARG A 38 -20.46 -26.86 -6.84
C ARG A 38 -19.39 -25.78 -6.67
N SER A 39 -19.63 -24.58 -7.18
CA SER A 39 -18.72 -23.43 -7.03
C SER A 39 -18.54 -23.01 -5.56
N LEU A 40 -19.63 -22.94 -4.78
CA LEU A 40 -19.55 -22.61 -3.36
C LEU A 40 -18.90 -23.71 -2.53
N GLN A 41 -19.17 -24.98 -2.86
CA GLN A 41 -18.58 -26.11 -2.16
C GLN A 41 -17.07 -26.22 -2.44
N GLU A 42 -16.61 -25.77 -3.62
CA GLU A 42 -15.19 -25.68 -3.96
C GLU A 42 -14.50 -24.48 -3.30
N ALA A 43 -15.22 -23.38 -3.09
CA ALA A 43 -14.72 -22.23 -2.33
C ALA A 43 -14.59 -22.52 -0.81
N LEU A 44 -15.54 -23.29 -0.25
CA LEU A 44 -15.57 -23.63 1.19
C LEU A 44 -14.67 -24.82 1.56
N ARG A 45 -14.36 -25.72 0.61
CA ARG A 45 -13.51 -26.90 0.88
C ARG A 45 -12.01 -26.58 0.83
N ARG A 46 -11.61 -25.35 0.49
CA ARG A 46 -10.23 -24.90 0.68
C ARG A 46 -9.93 -24.88 2.18
N PRO A 47 -8.93 -25.63 2.67
CA PRO A 47 -8.46 -25.50 4.04
C PRO A 47 -8.09 -24.04 4.29
N PRO A 48 -8.28 -23.50 5.52
CA PRO A 48 -7.81 -22.17 5.86
C PRO A 48 -6.35 -22.04 5.41
N GLU A 49 -6.09 -21.09 4.53
CA GLU A 49 -4.77 -20.82 3.99
C GLU A 49 -3.86 -20.57 5.19
N ARG A 50 -2.95 -21.53 5.44
CA ARG A 50 -1.99 -21.39 6.54
C ARG A 50 -1.16 -20.17 6.20
N LEU A 51 -1.16 -19.21 7.13
CA LEU A 51 -0.27 -18.05 7.14
C LEU A 51 1.11 -18.48 6.62
N PRO A 52 1.72 -17.74 5.66
CA PRO A 52 3.03 -18.08 5.17
C PRO A 52 4.03 -17.97 6.34
N VAL A 53 4.43 -19.12 6.87
CA VAL A 53 5.59 -19.21 7.76
C VAL A 53 6.79 -18.83 6.91
N PRO A 54 7.63 -17.87 7.34
CA PRO A 54 8.86 -17.52 6.64
C PRO A 54 9.78 -18.74 6.55
N THR A 55 9.75 -19.46 5.43
CA THR A 55 10.71 -20.54 5.16
C THR A 55 11.87 -19.97 4.36
N LEU A 56 13.02 -19.93 5.03
CA LEU A 56 14.32 -19.61 4.45
C LEU A 56 14.60 -20.55 3.24
N PRO A 57 15.20 -20.04 2.15
CA PRO A 57 15.65 -20.88 1.04
C PRO A 57 16.60 -21.99 1.51
N PRO A 58 16.56 -23.19 0.91
CA PRO A 58 17.36 -24.36 1.34
C PRO A 58 18.88 -24.16 1.27
N GLN A 59 19.32 -23.10 0.58
CA GLN A 59 20.72 -22.69 0.48
C GLN A 59 21.30 -22.07 1.77
N PHE A 60 20.49 -21.90 2.81
CA PHE A 60 20.91 -21.44 4.13
C PHE A 60 20.84 -22.51 5.23
N GLN A 61 20.57 -23.79 4.89
CA GLN A 61 20.39 -24.86 5.89
C GLN A 61 21.66 -25.67 6.21
N ASN A 62 22.75 -25.55 5.45
CA ASN A 62 23.97 -26.34 5.69
C ASN A 62 25.19 -25.42 5.93
N PRO A 63 25.73 -25.35 7.16
CA PRO A 63 27.03 -24.76 7.42
C PRO A 63 28.06 -25.87 7.64
N ASP A 64 28.52 -26.53 6.58
CA ASP A 64 29.65 -27.46 6.68
C ASP A 64 30.69 -27.17 5.59
N ASN A 65 31.69 -26.39 6.01
CA ASN A 65 33.12 -26.52 5.73
C ASN A 65 33.56 -26.82 4.28
N GLU A 66 33.99 -25.80 3.54
CA GLU A 66 35.13 -25.95 2.63
C GLU A 66 35.86 -24.63 2.41
N THR A 67 37.14 -24.69 2.78
CA THR A 67 38.17 -23.66 2.69
C THR A 67 38.59 -23.54 1.23
N VAL A 68 38.45 -22.36 0.61
CA VAL A 68 39.25 -22.01 -0.57
C VAL A 68 39.75 -20.57 -0.45
N SER A 69 41.05 -20.50 -0.23
CA SER A 69 41.94 -19.35 -0.22
C SER A 69 41.83 -18.50 -1.48
N VAL A 70 41.47 -17.22 -1.34
CA VAL A 70 41.68 -16.20 -2.38
C VAL A 70 43.06 -15.59 -2.12
N ALA A 71 44.03 -16.02 -2.93
CA ALA A 71 45.32 -15.35 -3.08
C ALA A 71 45.09 -13.99 -3.75
N LEU A 72 45.37 -12.90 -3.03
CA LEU A 72 45.58 -11.59 -3.63
C LEU A 72 46.99 -11.56 -4.22
N GLU A 73 47.11 -11.57 -5.55
CA GLU A 73 48.31 -11.10 -6.21
C GLU A 73 48.30 -9.56 -6.24
N SER A 74 49.29 -8.97 -5.57
CA SER A 74 49.64 -7.55 -5.62
C SER A 74 50.68 -7.31 -6.71
N PRO A 75 50.61 -6.22 -7.50
CA PRO A 75 51.68 -5.82 -8.41
C PRO A 75 52.86 -5.24 -7.63
N THR A 76 54.07 -5.72 -7.95
CA THR A 76 55.35 -5.35 -7.33
C THR A 76 56.07 -4.27 -8.15
N ASP A 77 56.60 -3.24 -7.48
CA ASP A 77 57.82 -2.45 -7.78
C ASP A 77 57.97 -1.41 -6.66
N GLY A 78 59.06 -1.16 -5.92
CA GLY A 78 60.41 -1.70 -5.78
C GLY A 78 61.26 -0.71 -4.94
N SER A 79 62.06 -1.23 -3.99
CA SER A 79 63.24 -0.59 -3.28
C SER A 79 62.97 0.54 -2.24
N THR A 80 63.49 0.62 -1.00
CA THR A 80 64.56 -0.01 -0.18
C THR A 80 64.35 0.35 1.32
N PRO A 81 65.03 -0.28 2.31
CA PRO A 81 64.64 -0.30 3.73
C PRO A 81 65.40 0.70 4.62
N VAL A 82 64.77 1.15 5.71
CA VAL A 82 65.48 1.73 6.87
C VAL A 82 64.88 1.19 8.17
N VAL A 83 65.77 0.60 8.96
CA VAL A 83 65.62 0.09 10.33
C VAL A 83 65.72 1.25 11.33
N VAL A 84 65.05 1.11 12.50
CA VAL A 84 65.36 1.58 13.88
C VAL A 84 63.99 1.68 14.60
N GLY A 85 63.61 0.81 15.56
CA GLY A 85 64.07 0.75 16.97
C GLY A 85 63.49 1.95 17.74
N ASP A 86 62.77 1.89 18.87
CA ASP A 86 62.78 0.98 20.02
C ASP A 86 61.71 1.47 21.05
N GLN A 87 61.22 0.56 21.93
CA GLN A 87 60.63 0.70 23.30
C GLN A 87 59.59 1.80 23.65
N GLY A 88 58.56 1.60 24.49
CA GLY A 88 58.14 0.54 25.42
C GLY A 88 56.64 0.72 25.79
N ALA A 89 55.89 -0.35 26.10
CA ALA A 89 55.58 -0.83 27.45
C ALA A 89 54.78 0.18 28.32
N ASP A 90 53.45 0.02 28.40
CA ASP A 90 52.74 -0.50 29.59
C ASP A 90 51.20 -0.35 29.48
N ASP A 91 50.50 -1.27 30.15
CA ASP A 91 49.07 -1.33 30.52
C ASP A 91 48.00 -1.83 29.51
N ALA A 92 47.90 -3.17 29.47
CA ALA A 92 46.73 -4.02 29.81
C ALA A 92 45.48 -3.34 30.41
N ASP A 93 44.27 -3.88 30.39
CA ASP A 93 43.51 -4.88 29.63
C ASP A 93 42.11 -4.88 30.30
N GLN A 94 41.10 -5.46 29.65
CA GLN A 94 39.76 -5.82 30.19
C GLN A 94 38.72 -4.71 30.44
N PHE A 95 37.60 -4.78 29.70
CA PHE A 95 36.33 -5.32 30.22
C PHE A 95 35.31 -5.47 29.08
N LEU A 96 35.16 -6.71 28.59
CA LEU A 96 33.92 -7.24 28.01
C LEU A 96 33.46 -8.32 28.99
N GLU A 97 32.21 -8.26 29.45
CA GLU A 97 31.27 -9.41 29.53
C GLU A 97 30.03 -9.12 30.40
N SER A 98 28.87 -9.33 29.77
CA SER A 98 27.80 -10.23 30.21
C SER A 98 27.19 -10.10 31.61
N ILE A 99 25.92 -9.69 31.69
CA ILE A 99 25.02 -10.14 32.77
C ILE A 99 23.70 -10.68 32.19
N GLN A 100 23.47 -11.95 32.55
CA GLN A 100 22.31 -12.80 32.30
C GLN A 100 21.06 -12.39 33.11
N ALA A 101 19.92 -12.86 32.60
CA ALA A 101 18.60 -12.85 33.20
C ALA A 101 18.51 -13.59 34.55
N ALA A 102 17.63 -13.11 35.43
CA ALA A 102 17.21 -13.81 36.64
C ALA A 102 15.74 -14.22 36.55
N THR A 103 15.51 -15.51 36.82
CA THR A 103 14.25 -16.22 36.97
C THR A 103 13.68 -16.10 38.39
N ALA A 104 12.38 -16.35 38.48
CA ALA A 104 11.50 -16.27 39.65
C ALA A 104 11.90 -17.15 40.85
N VAL A 105 11.55 -16.68 42.06
CA VAL A 105 11.27 -17.53 43.23
C VAL A 105 10.03 -16.99 43.96
N GLN A 106 9.13 -17.93 44.24
CA GLN A 106 7.87 -17.84 44.97
C GLN A 106 8.12 -18.24 46.43
N ASP A 107 7.51 -17.53 47.40
CA ASP A 107 7.42 -18.01 48.78
C ASP A 107 6.09 -17.58 49.44
N ASP A 108 5.45 -18.55 50.09
CA ASP A 108 4.15 -18.48 50.76
C ASP A 108 4.36 -18.43 52.29
N ASN A 109 3.67 -17.54 53.03
CA ASN A 109 2.76 -17.92 54.14
C ASN A 109 2.27 -16.76 55.05
N GLN A 110 0.94 -16.76 55.22
CA GLN A 110 0.12 -16.56 56.44
C GLN A 110 -0.22 -15.17 57.03
N ALA A 111 -1.42 -14.71 56.67
CA ALA A 111 -2.66 -14.52 57.47
C ALA A 111 -2.70 -13.65 58.76
N HIS A 112 -3.57 -12.62 58.72
CA HIS A 112 -4.33 -12.13 59.87
C HIS A 112 -5.79 -11.82 59.48
N PHE A 113 -6.74 -12.17 60.35
CA PHE A 113 -8.20 -12.18 60.14
C PHE A 113 -8.89 -10.90 60.66
N GLY A 114 -10.04 -10.56 60.04
CA GLY A 114 -11.08 -9.63 60.51
C GLY A 114 -11.03 -8.27 59.78
N ASP A 115 -12.05 -7.78 59.08
CA ASP A 115 -13.47 -7.75 59.46
C ASP A 115 -14.36 -7.58 58.20
N SER A 116 -15.60 -8.01 58.37
CA SER A 116 -16.68 -8.18 57.41
C SER A 116 -17.33 -6.84 57.05
N SER A 117 -17.29 -6.48 55.78
CA SER A 117 -18.27 -5.59 55.16
C SER A 117 -18.41 -5.95 53.69
N GLU A 118 -19.55 -6.53 53.36
CA GLU A 118 -19.96 -6.91 52.01
C GLU A 118 -20.41 -5.66 51.23
N PRO A 119 -19.82 -5.35 50.06
CA PRO A 119 -20.45 -4.47 49.09
C PRO A 119 -20.72 -5.27 47.81
N LYS A 120 -22.00 -5.57 47.61
CA LYS A 120 -22.73 -5.49 46.34
C LYS A 120 -21.88 -5.66 45.07
N LEU A 121 -21.93 -6.86 44.47
CA LEU A 121 -21.45 -7.08 43.11
C LEU A 121 -22.11 -6.07 42.16
N GLU A 122 -21.34 -5.11 41.68
CA GLU A 122 -21.59 -4.54 40.36
C GLU A 122 -21.04 -5.52 39.32
N PRO A 123 -21.69 -5.69 38.15
CA PRO A 123 -21.15 -6.54 37.11
C PRO A 123 -19.79 -5.98 36.70
N VAL A 124 -18.76 -6.82 36.79
CA VAL A 124 -17.47 -6.56 36.15
C VAL A 124 -17.77 -6.43 34.66
N GLU A 125 -17.75 -5.20 34.14
CA GLU A 125 -17.72 -4.96 32.71
C GLU A 125 -16.47 -5.65 32.16
N ASP A 126 -16.71 -6.67 31.35
CA ASP A 126 -15.69 -7.36 30.57
C ASP A 126 -14.95 -6.30 29.72
N PRO A 127 -13.62 -6.13 29.84
CA PRO A 127 -12.87 -5.13 29.08
C PRO A 127 -12.83 -5.44 27.56
N SER A 128 -13.55 -6.47 27.09
CA SER A 128 -13.62 -6.87 25.69
C SER A 128 -14.69 -6.16 24.85
N ASN A 129 -15.46 -5.22 25.40
CA ASN A 129 -16.50 -4.48 24.66
C ASN A 129 -16.08 -3.06 24.23
N GLY A 130 -14.78 -2.84 24.02
CA GLY A 130 -14.33 -1.72 23.19
C GLY A 130 -14.63 -2.02 21.71
N PRO A 131 -15.03 -1.03 20.89
CA PRO A 131 -15.06 -1.22 19.44
C PRO A 131 -13.68 -1.66 18.98
N LEU A 132 -13.62 -2.73 18.17
CA LEU A 132 -12.37 -3.18 17.56
C LEU A 132 -11.71 -2.01 16.82
N PRO A 133 -10.39 -1.83 16.92
CA PRO A 133 -9.70 -0.74 16.25
C PRO A 133 -9.91 -0.87 14.73
N GLN A 134 -10.29 0.25 14.10
CA GLN A 134 -10.53 0.28 12.66
C GLN A 134 -9.24 -0.03 11.91
N ARG A 135 -9.31 -0.93 10.93
CA ARG A 135 -8.18 -1.25 10.06
C ARG A 135 -8.16 -0.28 8.89
N LEU A 136 -7.26 0.69 8.96
CA LEU A 136 -7.13 1.77 7.98
C LEU A 136 -5.86 1.62 7.14
N ALA A 137 -5.90 2.06 5.88
CA ALA A 137 -4.72 2.07 5.02
C ALA A 137 -4.68 3.24 4.04
N TYR A 138 -3.47 3.61 3.63
CA TYR A 138 -3.22 4.43 2.43
C TYR A 138 -2.66 3.54 1.34
N ILE A 139 -3.09 3.74 0.10
CA ILE A 139 -2.57 3.03 -1.07
C ILE A 139 -2.02 4.06 -2.06
N LEU A 140 -0.75 3.93 -2.45
CA LEU A 140 -0.13 4.78 -3.46
C LEU A 140 0.43 3.90 -4.57
N ALA A 141 0.30 4.34 -5.83
CA ALA A 141 0.86 3.66 -6.98
C ALA A 141 2.18 4.33 -7.40
N LEU A 142 3.24 3.54 -7.54
CA LEU A 142 4.55 3.95 -8.02
C LEU A 142 4.62 3.65 -9.53
N LEU A 143 4.49 4.69 -10.36
CA LEU A 143 4.61 4.54 -11.82
C LEU A 143 6.08 4.57 -12.25
N LYS A 144 6.88 5.38 -11.55
CA LYS A 144 8.32 5.54 -11.79
C LYS A 144 9.13 5.23 -10.53
N PRO A 145 10.38 4.74 -10.69
CA PRO A 145 11.36 4.63 -9.61
C PRO A 145 11.44 5.86 -8.69
N SER A 146 11.38 7.07 -9.26
CA SER A 146 11.50 8.34 -8.55
C SER A 146 10.26 8.76 -7.76
N ASP A 147 9.10 8.14 -8.02
CA ASP A 147 7.88 8.35 -7.26
C ASP A 147 8.03 7.83 -5.83
N LEU A 148 8.91 6.83 -5.61
CA LEU A 148 9.20 6.30 -4.28
C LEU A 148 9.56 7.43 -3.31
N CYS A 149 10.39 8.39 -3.73
CA CYS A 149 10.79 9.52 -2.89
C CYS A 149 9.62 10.43 -2.49
N SER A 150 8.62 10.58 -3.35
CA SER A 150 7.40 11.32 -3.00
C SER A 150 6.54 10.55 -2.00
N THR A 151 6.42 9.22 -2.18
CA THR A 151 5.65 8.38 -1.25
C THR A 151 6.33 8.23 0.11
N LEU A 152 7.66 8.27 0.17
CA LEU A 152 8.41 8.31 1.42
C LEU A 152 8.24 9.66 2.13
N LEU A 153 8.17 10.76 1.38
CA LEU A 153 7.83 12.06 1.95
C LEU A 153 6.43 12.04 2.55
N PHE A 154 5.45 11.51 1.82
CA PHE A 154 4.09 11.29 2.32
C PHE A 154 4.10 10.45 3.61
N ALA A 155 4.78 9.30 3.59
CA ALA A 155 4.85 8.42 4.76
C ALA A 155 5.47 9.12 5.97
N LYS A 156 6.60 9.81 5.79
CA LYS A 156 7.23 10.61 6.85
C LYS A 156 6.27 11.66 7.43
N GLN A 157 5.57 12.41 6.57
CA GLN A 157 4.60 13.41 7.00
C GLN A 157 3.46 12.75 7.78
N GLN A 158 2.87 11.68 7.24
CA GLN A 158 1.77 10.95 7.88
C GLN A 158 2.16 10.41 9.26
N ARG A 159 3.32 9.75 9.38
CA ARG A 159 3.81 9.20 10.66
C ARG A 159 4.06 10.30 11.70
N SER A 160 4.49 11.50 11.26
CA SER A 160 4.77 12.61 12.17
C SER A 160 3.55 13.43 12.58
N ALA A 161 2.52 13.49 11.74
CA ALA A 161 1.41 14.44 11.87
C ALA A 161 0.03 13.80 12.05
N SER A 162 -0.10 12.48 11.83
CA SER A 162 -1.37 11.79 12.00
C SER A 162 -1.80 11.72 13.47
N ARG A 163 -3.11 11.76 13.69
CA ARG A 163 -3.75 11.67 15.01
C ARG A 163 -4.76 10.54 15.09
N LEU A 164 -4.72 9.60 14.15
CA LEU A 164 -5.58 8.42 14.17
C LEU A 164 -5.24 7.53 15.36
N GLU A 165 -6.27 6.93 15.96
CA GLU A 165 -6.12 6.01 17.11
C GLU A 165 -5.35 4.74 16.72
N ALA A 166 -5.61 4.23 15.52
CA ALA A 166 -4.90 3.13 14.92
C ALA A 166 -4.01 3.65 13.79
N GLU A 167 -2.74 3.27 13.82
CA GLU A 167 -1.78 3.65 12.81
C GLU A 167 -2.14 3.00 11.46
N PRO A 168 -2.39 3.78 10.39
CA PRO A 168 -2.78 3.22 9.10
C PRO A 168 -1.59 2.53 8.43
N SER A 169 -1.88 1.42 7.74
CA SER A 169 -0.90 0.74 6.89
C SER A 169 -0.65 1.55 5.61
N ILE A 170 0.59 1.67 5.16
CA ILE A 170 0.92 2.39 3.91
C ILE A 170 1.33 1.36 2.87
N ILE A 171 0.52 1.20 1.83
CA ILE A 171 0.67 0.20 0.78
C ILE A 171 1.17 0.88 -0.49
N LEU A 172 2.24 0.35 -1.06
CA LEU A 172 2.84 0.85 -2.28
C LEU A 172 2.68 -0.19 -3.38
N LEU A 173 1.87 0.13 -4.39
CA LEU A 173 1.70 -0.66 -5.60
C LEU A 173 2.85 -0.33 -6.55
N TYR A 174 3.53 -1.32 -7.08
CA TYR A 174 4.59 -1.11 -8.07
C TYR A 174 4.60 -2.20 -9.14
N PRO A 175 5.12 -1.91 -10.34
CA PRO A 175 5.29 -2.91 -11.38
C PRO A 175 6.26 -4.04 -10.96
N SER A 176 5.81 -5.29 -11.05
CA SER A 176 6.67 -6.48 -10.91
C SER A 176 7.78 -6.57 -11.97
N THR A 177 7.70 -5.75 -13.02
CA THR A 177 8.78 -5.56 -13.99
C THR A 177 10.05 -5.02 -13.36
N TRP A 178 9.97 -4.30 -12.23
CA TRP A 178 11.15 -3.82 -11.51
C TRP A 178 11.99 -4.96 -10.94
N GLU A 179 11.36 -6.07 -10.54
CA GLU A 179 12.06 -7.26 -10.01
C GLU A 179 12.60 -8.17 -11.11
N THR A 180 11.93 -8.19 -12.26
CA THR A 180 12.25 -9.15 -13.34
C THR A 180 13.21 -8.55 -14.38
N GLN A 181 13.17 -7.25 -14.61
CA GLN A 181 14.03 -6.57 -15.57
C GLN A 181 15.28 -6.02 -14.89
N SER A 182 16.45 -6.45 -15.36
CA SER A 182 17.74 -5.96 -14.86
C SER A 182 17.99 -4.53 -15.31
N SER A 183 17.76 -3.57 -14.41
CA SER A 183 18.13 -2.17 -14.57
C SER A 183 18.86 -1.72 -13.30
N PRO A 184 19.98 -0.98 -13.40
CA PRO A 184 20.68 -0.46 -12.22
C PRO A 184 19.75 0.41 -11.35
N LEU A 185 18.84 1.17 -11.97
CA LEU A 185 17.84 1.97 -11.27
C LEU A 185 16.87 1.10 -10.47
N HIS A 186 16.37 0.00 -11.05
CA HIS A 186 15.48 -0.93 -10.34
C HIS A 186 16.19 -1.62 -9.19
N THR A 187 17.45 -2.05 -9.37
CA THR A 187 18.23 -2.64 -8.28
C THR A 187 18.44 -1.64 -7.14
N SER A 188 18.78 -0.38 -7.47
CA SER A 188 18.93 0.68 -6.47
C SER A 188 17.63 0.94 -5.70
N VAL A 189 16.51 1.05 -6.42
CA VAL A 189 15.19 1.25 -5.82
C VAL A 189 14.77 0.08 -4.93
N LEU A 190 14.91 -1.16 -5.39
CA LEU A 190 14.50 -2.34 -4.61
C LEU A 190 15.35 -2.51 -3.34
N ASN A 191 16.66 -2.24 -3.43
CA ASN A 191 17.52 -2.23 -2.25
C ASN A 191 17.08 -1.15 -1.26
N PHE A 192 16.83 0.07 -1.76
CA PHE A 192 16.40 1.18 -0.92
C PHE A 192 15.02 0.94 -0.29
N MET A 193 14.07 0.34 -1.04
CA MET A 193 12.77 -0.09 -0.52
C MET A 193 12.94 -1.03 0.67
N ARG A 194 13.85 -2.00 0.59
CA ARG A 194 14.13 -2.91 1.72
C ARG A 194 14.69 -2.16 2.94
N GLU A 195 15.55 -1.18 2.75
CA GLU A 195 16.13 -0.39 3.84
C GLU A 195 15.10 0.46 4.59
N VAL A 196 14.14 1.04 3.86
CA VAL A 196 13.15 1.97 4.43
C VAL A 196 11.82 1.32 4.81
N GLN A 197 11.65 0.03 4.51
CA GLN A 197 10.41 -0.71 4.75
C GLN A 197 9.96 -0.64 6.22
N ASP A 198 10.85 -1.05 7.12
CA ASP A 198 10.54 -1.13 8.56
C ASP A 198 10.53 0.26 9.19
N LEU A 199 11.32 1.20 8.65
CA LEU A 199 11.40 2.58 9.14
C LEU A 199 10.05 3.31 9.03
N TYR A 200 9.31 3.11 7.94
CA TYR A 200 8.03 3.76 7.71
C TYR A 200 6.82 2.81 7.77
N GLY A 201 7.03 1.53 8.08
CA GLY A 201 5.98 0.51 8.10
C GLY A 201 5.29 0.36 6.74
N LEU A 202 6.08 0.23 5.68
CA LEU A 202 5.60 0.16 4.30
C LEU A 202 5.29 -1.27 3.89
N LEU A 203 4.20 -1.45 3.15
CA LEU A 203 3.81 -2.71 2.56
C LEU A 203 3.90 -2.63 1.04
N TYR A 204 4.85 -3.36 0.47
CA TYR A 204 5.07 -3.38 -0.98
C TYR A 204 4.18 -4.43 -1.65
N HIS A 205 3.49 -4.05 -2.71
CA HIS A 205 2.66 -4.95 -3.50
C HIS A 205 3.04 -4.92 -5.00
N PRO A 206 3.71 -5.98 -5.51
CA PRO A 206 4.04 -6.07 -6.91
C PRO A 206 2.81 -6.40 -7.76
N VAL A 207 2.64 -5.67 -8.85
CA VAL A 207 1.54 -5.84 -9.81
C VAL A 207 2.07 -6.35 -11.14
N ARG A 208 1.39 -7.34 -11.73
CA ARG A 208 1.80 -7.93 -13.00
C ARG A 208 1.41 -7.04 -14.16
N ILE A 209 2.42 -6.41 -14.76
CA ILE A 209 2.24 -5.59 -15.96
C ILE A 209 2.34 -6.48 -17.19
N HIS A 210 1.32 -6.41 -18.04
CA HIS A 210 1.28 -7.11 -19.32
C HIS A 210 1.55 -6.09 -20.43
N GLY A 211 2.49 -6.39 -21.32
CA GLY A 211 2.85 -5.47 -22.41
C GLY A 211 1.64 -5.10 -23.27
N GLY A 212 1.52 -3.83 -23.63
CA GLY A 212 0.45 -3.30 -24.49
C GLY A 212 -0.77 -2.73 -23.76
N TRP A 213 -0.79 -2.79 -22.43
CA TRP A 213 -1.83 -2.18 -21.59
C TRP A 213 -1.23 -0.98 -20.84
N ASP A 214 -2.08 0.00 -20.52
CA ASP A 214 -1.68 1.12 -19.68
C ASP A 214 -1.32 0.64 -18.27
N GLU A 215 -0.11 0.97 -17.82
CA GLU A 215 0.41 0.57 -16.50
C GLU A 215 -0.45 1.15 -15.37
N THR A 216 -0.93 2.38 -15.55
CA THR A 216 -1.80 3.06 -14.58
C THR A 216 -3.11 2.32 -14.42
N ALA A 217 -3.78 1.98 -15.53
CA ALA A 217 -5.00 1.20 -15.53
C ALA A 217 -4.82 -0.19 -14.87
N LEU A 218 -3.69 -0.86 -15.10
CA LEU A 218 -3.40 -2.15 -14.46
C LEU A 218 -3.20 -2.02 -12.95
N LEU A 219 -2.44 -1.01 -12.50
CA LEU A 219 -2.22 -0.75 -11.08
C LEU A 219 -3.52 -0.37 -10.37
N LEU A 220 -4.35 0.48 -10.99
CA LEU A 220 -5.68 0.83 -10.47
C LEU A 220 -6.65 -0.35 -10.48
N GLY A 221 -6.53 -1.24 -11.46
CA GLY A 221 -7.31 -2.47 -11.52
C GLY A 221 -7.15 -3.33 -10.27
N GLU A 222 -5.94 -3.42 -9.71
CA GLU A 222 -5.68 -4.18 -8.47
C GLU A 222 -6.50 -3.66 -7.27
N LEU A 223 -6.82 -2.36 -7.24
CA LEU A 223 -7.69 -1.80 -6.20
C LEU A 223 -9.10 -2.40 -6.24
N GLN A 224 -9.60 -2.73 -7.43
CA GLN A 224 -10.94 -3.28 -7.64
C GLN A 224 -11.01 -4.80 -7.43
N TRP A 225 -10.01 -5.53 -7.91
CA TRP A 225 -10.07 -7.00 -7.96
C TRP A 225 -9.62 -7.66 -6.66
N ARG A 226 -8.74 -7.01 -5.90
CA ARG A 226 -8.18 -7.57 -4.66
C ARG A 226 -9.04 -7.27 -3.45
N LYS A 227 -9.11 -8.23 -2.52
CA LYS A 227 -9.63 -8.01 -1.17
C LYS A 227 -8.49 -7.51 -0.29
N TRP A 228 -8.59 -6.28 0.19
CA TRP A 228 -7.53 -5.61 0.92
C TRP A 228 -7.56 -5.85 2.45
N ASP A 229 -8.59 -6.50 3.00
CA ASP A 229 -8.75 -6.76 4.45
C ASP A 229 -8.66 -5.52 5.35
N TYR A 230 -8.97 -4.33 4.82
CA TYR A 230 -9.12 -3.08 5.56
C TYR A 230 -10.60 -2.67 5.59
N ASP A 231 -11.00 -1.98 6.66
CA ASP A 231 -12.33 -1.39 6.76
C ASP A 231 -12.48 -0.24 5.78
N GLN A 232 -11.43 0.58 5.67
CA GLN A 232 -11.30 1.68 4.70
C GLN A 232 -9.84 1.82 4.29
N ALA A 233 -9.61 2.07 3.00
CA ALA A 233 -8.31 2.49 2.50
C ALA A 233 -8.45 3.65 1.53
N LEU A 234 -7.56 4.63 1.63
CA LEU A 234 -7.54 5.81 0.76
C LEU A 234 -6.46 5.63 -0.30
N TYR A 235 -6.86 5.53 -1.56
CA TYR A 235 -5.94 5.60 -2.68
C TYR A 235 -5.62 7.06 -2.99
N LEU A 236 -4.33 7.38 -3.04
CA LEU A 236 -3.82 8.68 -3.42
C LEU A 236 -2.90 8.51 -4.64
N ARG A 237 -3.15 9.29 -5.69
CA ARG A 237 -2.23 9.35 -6.82
C ARG A 237 -0.86 9.87 -6.35
N SER A 238 0.20 9.35 -6.96
CA SER A 238 1.56 9.83 -6.75
C SER A 238 2.15 10.24 -8.10
N PRO A 239 3.10 11.20 -8.14
CA PRO A 239 3.76 11.82 -6.99
C PRO A 239 2.98 12.99 -6.36
N GLY A 240 3.10 13.16 -5.03
CA GLY A 240 2.40 14.21 -4.29
C GLY A 240 2.88 14.39 -2.84
N MET A 241 2.32 15.37 -2.13
CA MET A 241 2.64 15.65 -0.71
C MET A 241 1.44 16.07 0.11
N ILE A 242 1.51 15.84 1.43
CA ILE A 242 0.47 16.24 2.39
C ILE A 242 0.60 17.72 2.70
N LEU A 243 -0.54 18.42 2.67
CA LEU A 243 -0.72 19.80 3.14
C LEU A 243 -1.47 19.86 4.47
N ASP A 244 -2.55 19.08 4.62
CA ASP A 244 -3.32 18.96 5.86
C ASP A 244 -3.54 17.48 6.24
N SER A 245 -2.76 17.00 7.21
CA SER A 245 -2.87 15.62 7.71
C SER A 245 -4.20 15.36 8.42
N LYS A 246 -4.81 16.38 9.04
CA LYS A 246 -6.08 16.21 9.78
C LYS A 246 -7.23 15.99 8.83
N ALA A 247 -7.25 16.72 7.71
CA ALA A 247 -8.25 16.53 6.67
C ALA A 247 -8.14 15.13 6.02
N LEU A 248 -6.92 14.64 5.77
CA LEU A 248 -6.70 13.27 5.29
C LEU A 248 -7.11 12.20 6.31
N ASP A 249 -6.75 12.38 7.58
CA ASP A 249 -7.15 11.47 8.66
C ASP A 249 -8.68 11.43 8.82
N ALA A 250 -9.34 12.60 8.76
CA ALA A 250 -10.80 12.70 8.84
C ALA A 250 -11.49 12.03 7.63
N ALA A 251 -10.89 12.11 6.44
CA ALA A 251 -11.40 11.46 5.24
C ALA A 251 -11.28 9.93 5.33
N LEU A 252 -10.15 9.42 5.84
CA LEU A 252 -9.88 7.98 5.98
C LEU A 252 -10.64 7.35 7.17
N GLY A 253 -10.74 8.04 8.30
CA GLY A 253 -11.41 7.56 9.51
C GLY A 253 -12.92 7.84 9.55
N SER A 254 -13.52 8.29 8.44
CA SER A 254 -14.92 8.71 8.43
C SER A 254 -15.85 7.50 8.68
N PRO A 255 -16.65 7.50 9.77
CA PRO A 255 -17.48 6.34 10.12
C PRO A 255 -18.64 6.10 9.14
N ASN A 256 -19.03 7.12 8.36
CA ASN A 256 -20.10 7.00 7.38
C ASN A 256 -19.70 7.64 6.04
N PRO A 257 -18.96 6.90 5.19
CA PRO A 257 -18.46 7.44 3.94
C PRO A 257 -19.57 7.82 2.95
N ARG A 258 -20.80 7.29 3.09
CA ARG A 258 -21.89 7.47 2.10
C ARG A 258 -22.33 8.92 1.85
N LYS A 259 -22.01 9.86 2.75
CA LYS A 259 -22.35 11.28 2.58
C LYS A 259 -21.38 12.01 1.66
N SER A 260 -20.10 11.67 1.76
CA SER A 260 -18.98 12.38 1.14
C SER A 260 -18.30 11.54 0.05
N TRP A 261 -18.73 10.29 -0.12
CA TRP A 261 -18.26 9.34 -1.11
C TRP A 261 -19.43 8.73 -1.86
N ALA A 262 -19.24 8.47 -3.15
CA ALA A 262 -20.22 7.83 -4.02
C ALA A 262 -19.58 6.60 -4.69
N PRO A 263 -20.34 5.55 -5.03
CA PRO A 263 -19.81 4.45 -5.84
C PRO A 263 -19.11 4.97 -7.09
N LEU A 264 -17.98 4.36 -7.45
CA LEU A 264 -17.19 4.77 -8.60
C LEU A 264 -18.06 4.81 -9.87
N ASN A 265 -18.08 5.96 -10.53
CA ASN A 265 -18.83 6.19 -11.76
C ASN A 265 -17.83 6.21 -12.94
N PRO A 266 -18.15 5.63 -14.12
CA PRO A 266 -17.33 5.79 -15.33
C PRO A 266 -17.02 7.25 -15.69
N SER A 267 -17.78 8.22 -15.20
CA SER A 267 -17.47 9.65 -15.36
C SER A 267 -16.28 10.16 -14.53
N SER A 268 -15.61 9.32 -13.74
CA SER A 268 -14.51 9.72 -12.86
C SER A 268 -13.17 9.85 -13.58
N GLY A 269 -13.15 9.59 -14.89
CA GLY A 269 -11.95 9.64 -15.73
C GLY A 269 -11.06 8.41 -15.57
N ASP A 270 -10.06 8.31 -16.44
CA ASP A 270 -9.16 7.16 -16.50
C ASP A 270 -8.04 7.21 -15.45
N ASN A 271 -7.80 8.37 -14.84
CA ASN A 271 -6.75 8.59 -13.86
C ASN A 271 -7.24 9.43 -12.66
N PRO A 272 -7.97 8.82 -11.72
CA PRO A 272 -8.50 9.53 -10.56
C PRO A 272 -7.39 9.89 -9.57
N ASP A 273 -7.46 11.12 -9.04
CA ASP A 273 -6.50 11.64 -8.06
C ASP A 273 -6.66 10.98 -6.67
N LEU A 274 -7.89 10.59 -6.34
CA LEU A 274 -8.29 10.09 -5.03
C LEU A 274 -9.44 9.08 -5.17
N LEU A 275 -9.33 7.94 -4.49
CA LEU A 275 -10.41 6.96 -4.35
C LEU A 275 -10.49 6.43 -2.93
N LEU A 276 -11.69 6.08 -2.50
CA LEU A 276 -11.90 5.33 -1.25
C LEU A 276 -12.19 3.87 -1.58
N VAL A 277 -11.33 2.98 -1.09
CA VAL A 277 -11.49 1.53 -1.15
C VAL A 277 -12.20 1.07 0.12
N THR A 278 -13.32 0.37 -0.05
CA THR A 278 -14.08 -0.21 1.06
C THR A 278 -14.41 -1.67 0.77
N PRO A 279 -14.82 -2.48 1.75
CA PRO A 279 -15.34 -3.83 1.52
C PRO A 279 -16.54 -3.88 0.55
N LYS A 280 -17.19 -2.73 0.30
CA LYS A 280 -18.32 -2.58 -0.64
C LYS A 280 -17.88 -2.23 -2.07
N GLY A 281 -16.59 -2.00 -2.29
CA GLY A 281 -16.02 -1.58 -3.57
C GLY A 281 -15.40 -0.19 -3.53
N LEU A 282 -15.00 0.27 -4.72
CA LEU A 282 -14.38 1.57 -4.96
C LEU A 282 -15.43 2.69 -4.95
N GLN A 283 -15.05 3.81 -4.35
CA GLN A 283 -15.87 5.00 -4.24
C GLN A 283 -15.07 6.24 -4.69
N SER A 284 -15.73 7.12 -5.42
CA SER A 284 -15.20 8.41 -5.85
C SER A 284 -15.64 9.53 -4.91
N PRO A 285 -14.83 10.60 -4.79
CA PRO A 285 -15.12 11.71 -3.90
C PRO A 285 -16.36 12.52 -4.33
N ARG A 286 -17.11 13.01 -3.34
CA ARG A 286 -18.31 13.84 -3.51
C ARG A 286 -18.24 15.07 -2.60
N LYS A 287 -18.80 16.21 -3.06
CA LYS A 287 -18.88 17.46 -2.28
C LYS A 287 -17.51 17.88 -1.75
N GLU A 288 -17.35 18.02 -0.44
CA GLU A 288 -16.10 18.43 0.21
C GLU A 288 -14.90 17.53 -0.13
N MET A 289 -15.12 16.23 -0.39
CA MET A 289 -14.02 15.30 -0.69
C MET A 289 -13.43 15.52 -2.09
N ARG A 290 -14.10 16.26 -2.98
CA ARG A 290 -13.57 16.55 -4.32
C ARG A 290 -12.35 17.47 -4.28
N GLY A 291 -12.26 18.35 -3.28
CA GLY A 291 -11.12 19.24 -3.08
C GLY A 291 -10.03 18.66 -2.19
N LEU A 292 -10.19 17.42 -1.70
CA LEU A 292 -9.24 16.83 -0.76
C LEU A 292 -7.86 16.61 -1.40
N ALA A 293 -7.84 16.24 -2.67
CA ALA A 293 -6.64 16.14 -3.49
C ALA A 293 -6.81 17.06 -4.71
N ILE A 294 -5.76 17.81 -5.03
CA ILE A 294 -5.74 18.66 -6.22
C ILE A 294 -4.40 18.51 -6.95
N SER A 295 -4.41 18.76 -8.26
CA SER A 295 -3.17 18.93 -9.01
C SER A 295 -2.67 20.37 -8.92
N ALA A 296 -1.36 20.52 -8.77
CA ALA A 296 -0.73 21.81 -8.54
C ALA A 296 -0.79 22.75 -9.76
N VAL A 297 -1.10 22.23 -10.97
CA VAL A 297 -1.02 23.00 -12.24
C VAL A 297 -2.30 22.92 -13.10
N SER A 298 -3.21 21.99 -12.83
CA SER A 298 -4.39 21.78 -13.68
C SER A 298 -5.50 22.81 -13.43
N HIS A 299 -5.24 24.08 -13.75
CA HIS A 299 -6.27 25.08 -14.11
C HIS A 299 -5.71 26.29 -14.89
N HIS A 300 -4.55 26.16 -15.56
CA HIS A 300 -4.04 27.26 -16.40
C HIS A 300 -4.61 27.31 -17.83
N SER A 301 -5.32 26.28 -18.31
CA SER A 301 -5.76 26.24 -19.72
C SER A 301 -7.21 26.63 -19.99
N ASP A 302 -8.10 26.72 -18.98
CA ASP A 302 -9.53 27.02 -19.20
C ASP A 302 -10.08 28.19 -18.36
N LEU A 303 -9.26 28.81 -17.51
CA LEU A 303 -9.64 29.96 -16.70
C LEU A 303 -8.59 31.08 -16.86
N GLU A 304 -8.50 31.63 -18.08
CA GLU A 304 -8.04 33.01 -18.25
C GLU A 304 -9.12 33.96 -17.68
N GLU A 305 -9.29 33.96 -16.37
CA GLU A 305 -9.93 35.02 -15.56
C GLU A 305 -9.84 34.54 -14.09
N ASP A 306 -9.11 35.29 -13.25
CA ASP A 306 -8.92 35.10 -11.80
C ASP A 306 -7.89 34.07 -11.30
N GLY A 307 -6.60 34.42 -11.44
CA GLY A 307 -5.49 33.80 -10.69
C GLY A 307 -5.56 33.94 -9.14
N PHE A 308 -6.63 34.54 -8.61
CA PHE A 308 -6.87 34.71 -7.17
C PHE A 308 -7.55 33.49 -6.52
N ASP A 309 -8.17 32.60 -7.31
CA ASP A 309 -8.93 31.45 -6.78
C ASP A 309 -8.11 30.17 -6.56
N ILE A 310 -6.99 30.00 -7.27
CA ILE A 310 -6.16 28.78 -7.17
C ILE A 310 -5.49 28.66 -5.80
N GLU A 311 -4.99 29.77 -5.24
CA GLU A 311 -4.34 29.77 -3.92
C GLU A 311 -5.33 29.36 -2.82
N ASN A 312 -6.59 29.81 -2.90
CA ASN A 312 -7.62 29.46 -1.94
C ASN A 312 -8.05 27.99 -2.08
N LEU A 313 -8.16 27.49 -3.33
CA LEU A 313 -8.42 26.08 -3.60
C LEU A 313 -7.34 25.16 -3.03
N VAL A 314 -6.06 25.54 -3.13
CA VAL A 314 -4.97 24.72 -2.57
C VAL A 314 -4.85 24.85 -1.05
N LYS A 315 -5.19 26.01 -0.47
CA LYS A 315 -5.22 26.17 0.99
C LYS A 315 -6.21 25.22 1.67
N ASP A 316 -7.30 24.90 0.99
CA ASP A 316 -8.33 23.99 1.49
C ASP A 316 -8.06 22.51 1.13
N ALA A 317 -7.04 22.25 0.30
CA ALA A 317 -6.66 20.90 -0.10
C ALA A 317 -5.81 20.21 0.97
N ALA A 318 -6.04 18.91 1.16
CA ALA A 318 -5.29 18.11 2.12
C ALA A 318 -4.04 17.48 1.51
N TYR A 319 -4.06 17.26 0.19
CA TYR A 319 -3.00 16.63 -0.57
C TYR A 319 -2.84 17.31 -1.92
N VAL A 320 -1.59 17.52 -2.35
CA VAL A 320 -1.28 18.12 -3.64
C VAL A 320 -0.47 17.17 -4.50
N LEU A 321 -0.88 17.05 -5.75
CA LEU A 321 -0.26 16.24 -6.78
C LEU A 321 0.67 17.09 -7.65
N PHE A 322 1.80 16.52 -8.01
CA PHE A 322 2.72 17.11 -8.98
C PHE A 322 2.73 16.22 -10.20
N ASP A 323 2.46 16.76 -11.39
CA ASP A 323 2.63 15.97 -12.61
C ASP A 323 4.11 15.96 -13.03
N GLY A 324 4.54 14.88 -13.68
CA GLY A 324 5.94 14.67 -14.04
C GLY A 324 6.46 15.66 -15.08
N GLU A 325 5.58 16.28 -15.86
CA GLU A 325 5.93 17.31 -16.85
C GLU A 325 6.15 18.69 -16.19
N ASP A 326 5.65 18.88 -14.97
CA ASP A 326 5.57 20.19 -14.29
C ASP A 326 6.81 20.51 -13.45
N LEU A 327 7.55 19.49 -13.00
CA LEU A 327 8.77 19.66 -12.19
C LEU A 327 9.93 20.30 -12.97
N GLY A 328 9.80 20.46 -14.29
CA GLY A 328 10.79 21.07 -15.18
C GLY A 328 10.36 22.36 -15.85
N LEU A 329 9.15 22.87 -15.56
CA LEU A 329 8.63 24.12 -16.11
C LEU A 329 8.92 25.27 -15.14
N ASN A 330 9.84 26.14 -15.55
CA ASN A 330 9.94 27.50 -15.02
C ASN A 330 8.68 28.28 -15.48
N GLY A 331 7.53 28.06 -14.86
CA GLY A 331 6.41 29.01 -14.85
C GLY A 331 6.46 29.77 -13.53
N ILE A 332 7.18 30.89 -13.42
CA ILE A 332 6.83 32.26 -13.84
C ILE A 332 5.58 32.76 -13.08
N GLU A 333 5.86 33.66 -12.13
CA GLU A 333 5.00 34.64 -11.42
C GLU A 333 4.35 34.32 -10.05
N ASN A 334 4.03 33.07 -9.66
CA ASN A 334 3.45 32.84 -8.32
C ASN A 334 4.50 32.39 -7.27
N GLU A 335 4.85 33.31 -6.35
CA GLU A 335 5.81 33.04 -5.26
C GLU A 335 5.36 31.86 -4.36
N TRP A 336 4.05 31.73 -4.12
CA TRP A 336 3.51 30.66 -3.30
C TRP A 336 3.71 29.29 -3.96
N TYR A 337 3.42 29.16 -5.26
CA TYR A 337 3.65 27.91 -6.01
C TYR A 337 5.13 27.54 -6.07
N GLY A 338 6.00 28.53 -6.31
CA GLY A 338 7.44 28.32 -6.28
C GLY A 338 7.96 27.84 -4.92
N ASN A 339 7.37 28.31 -3.82
CA ASN A 339 7.68 27.81 -2.48
C ASN A 339 7.16 26.38 -2.27
N LEU A 340 5.97 26.05 -2.78
CA LEU A 340 5.39 24.71 -2.70
C LEU A 340 6.27 23.67 -3.42
N VAL A 341 6.66 23.92 -4.67
CA VAL A 341 7.55 23.03 -5.44
C VAL A 341 8.91 22.89 -4.77
N ARG A 342 9.50 23.99 -4.28
CA ARG A 342 10.78 23.93 -3.53
C ARG A 342 10.67 23.08 -2.26
N ASN A 343 9.55 23.19 -1.54
CA ASN A 343 9.30 22.40 -0.34
C ASN A 343 9.14 20.91 -0.69
N PHE A 344 8.42 20.60 -1.76
CA PHE A 344 8.28 19.24 -2.28
C PHE A 344 9.62 18.63 -2.66
N ASP A 345 10.42 19.32 -3.47
CA ASP A 345 11.75 18.85 -3.90
C ASP A 345 12.71 18.70 -2.72
N ARG A 346 12.72 19.66 -1.79
CA ARG A 346 13.52 19.55 -0.57
C ARG A 346 13.09 18.35 0.26
N GLY A 347 11.79 18.12 0.38
CA GLY A 347 11.20 16.98 1.08
C GLY A 347 11.66 15.66 0.47
N ARG A 348 11.49 15.48 -0.84
CA ARG A 348 11.94 14.29 -1.60
C ARG A 348 13.43 14.03 -1.44
N LYS A 349 14.25 15.07 -1.61
CA LYS A 349 15.71 14.97 -1.43
C LYS A 349 16.08 14.57 -0.01
N SER A 350 15.34 15.05 1.00
CA SER A 350 15.62 14.71 2.40
C SER A 350 15.34 13.24 2.74
N VAL A 351 14.34 12.61 2.11
CA VAL A 351 13.97 11.20 2.39
C VAL A 351 14.72 10.21 1.51
N CYS A 352 15.22 10.64 0.35
CA CYS A 352 15.97 9.81 -0.59
C CYS A 352 17.47 10.16 -0.67
N ALA A 353 17.98 10.95 0.28
CA ALA A 353 19.39 11.32 0.29
C ALA A 353 20.29 10.07 0.29
N GLY A 354 21.23 10.00 -0.66
CA GLY A 354 22.16 8.89 -0.78
C GLY A 354 21.62 7.64 -1.49
N SER A 355 20.35 7.61 -1.88
CA SER A 355 19.74 6.45 -2.57
C SER A 355 20.10 6.34 -4.06
N GLY A 356 20.63 7.41 -4.67
CA GLY A 356 20.90 7.51 -6.11
C GLY A 356 19.65 7.58 -7.00
N ILE A 357 18.44 7.46 -6.44
CA ILE A 357 17.17 7.37 -7.20
C ILE A 357 16.85 8.68 -7.92
N LEU A 358 17.09 9.82 -7.27
CA LEU A 358 16.76 11.15 -7.81
C LEU A 358 17.81 11.66 -8.81
N ASP A 359 19.02 11.11 -8.81
CA ASP A 359 20.12 11.59 -9.65
C ASP A 359 20.02 11.07 -11.10
N ASP A 360 19.36 9.94 -11.33
CA ASP A 360 19.18 9.37 -12.66
C ASP A 360 18.00 9.99 -13.43
N ASP A 361 16.98 10.52 -12.74
CA ASP A 361 15.88 11.28 -13.38
C ASP A 361 16.42 12.55 -14.06
N LEU A 362 17.35 13.26 -13.42
CA LEU A 362 18.01 14.44 -14.00
C LEU A 362 18.79 14.10 -15.28
N LYS A 363 19.42 12.92 -15.34
CA LYS A 363 20.15 12.48 -16.53
C LYS A 363 19.20 12.09 -17.66
N ILE A 364 18.06 11.47 -17.34
CA ILE A 364 17.05 11.08 -18.33
C ILE A 364 16.37 12.33 -18.92
N ASP A 365 16.04 13.33 -18.10
CA ASP A 365 15.47 14.58 -18.57
C ASP A 365 16.45 15.40 -19.42
N LEU A 366 17.73 15.45 -19.03
CA LEU A 366 18.78 16.05 -19.86
C LEU A 366 18.91 15.34 -21.22
N LYS A 367 18.74 14.02 -21.26
CA LYS A 367 18.83 13.22 -22.49
C LYS A 367 17.59 13.32 -23.37
N ARG A 368 16.43 13.70 -22.81
CA ARG A 368 15.18 13.95 -23.57
C ARG A 368 15.16 15.37 -24.18
N ARG A 369 15.94 16.31 -23.61
CA ARG A 369 16.05 17.71 -24.09
C ARG A 369 17.16 17.93 -25.12
N LEU A 370 18.00 16.93 -25.39
CA LEU A 370 19.03 16.90 -26.45
C LEU A 370 18.55 16.01 -27.60
#